data_AF-A0A914VIJ8-F1
#
_entry.id   AF-A0A914VIJ8-F1
#
_cell.length_a   1.000
_cell.length_b   1.000
_cell.length_c   1.000
_cell.angle_alpha   90.00
_cell.angle_beta   90.00
_cell.angle_gamma   90.00
#
_symmetry.space_group_name_H-M   'P 1'
#
loop_
_entity.id
_entity.type
_entity.pdbx_description
1 polymer ?
#
loop_
_entity_poly.entity_id
_entity_poly.type
_entity_poly.pdbx_seq_one_letter_code
_entity_poly.pdbx_strand_id
1 'polypeptide(L)'
;MSHENVEKMSNEQLYSDPNGPTLEKARRFGIPDRWMRCPRKGKVIANKFVPFKTPLCTLYDELVPEQYRFTPQMVFNSGLGKIGLWIDLTKTNRYYSRQEVEREGCVYKKMPLEGHEASPSEQQTEAFIRVVRQFFADHPTNQLIAIHCTHGFNRTGFLIAAYLTNVFGWAIEASLREFQLAREPGIYKQDYITELFRRYGDEDDAPEAPERPPWCFENSHEAEETPSTSATPSSKPLPVFMDGLVPGVTYVSEASVRQKVQKKAQEMCGYRRNGFPGSQPVSMEKSPERNNLAFIGQRPYKVSWKADGVRYMFLIEDENKVYAFDRDHNAFLISNLRFPHRKEPRHIRDTLLDGEMIIDKVVDQGREQNIPRYLIYDVIKFEGQDVGGCDFDRRMLCIKREVVEPRQIAMERGEIIRSQETMSVRVKEFWDMSQLEKLFSDKFQKSLPHEIDGLIFQPVEDKYVAGRCDRVLKWKPPHLNSVDFKLQIVREQRPGCLPESKGYLYVQHLDTPFAEMKLAGKELAEMKKYDKRIIECAFNNGRWTFMRERTDKSLPNAFKTATAVCNSIKYPITQDVLIDFVKTHPVPNPANKKRPADMPPPGAAPPVKK
;
A
#
# COMPACT_ATOMS: atom_id res chain seq x y z
N MET A 1 -61.09 -4.95 26.15
CA MET A 1 -61.12 -4.47 24.76
C MET A 1 -60.01 -5.19 24.02
N SER A 2 -60.39 -5.78 22.90
CA SER A 2 -59.76 -6.89 22.20
C SER A 2 -58.39 -6.59 21.60
N HIS A 3 -57.62 -7.67 21.49
CA HIS A 3 -56.40 -7.83 20.70
C HIS A 3 -56.67 -7.57 19.21
N GLU A 4 -56.70 -6.33 18.77
CA GLU A 4 -56.72 -5.93 17.35
C GLU A 4 -56.67 -4.40 17.31
N ASN A 5 -55.48 -3.82 17.09
CA ASN A 5 -55.24 -2.45 16.58
C ASN A 5 -53.78 -2.01 16.83
N VAL A 6 -52.80 -2.80 16.36
CA VAL A 6 -51.50 -2.24 15.99
C VAL A 6 -51.42 -2.38 14.48
N GLU A 7 -51.96 -1.37 13.80
CA GLU A 7 -52.06 -1.30 12.35
C GLU A 7 -50.71 -1.57 11.69
N LYS A 8 -50.71 -2.47 10.70
CA LYS A 8 -49.62 -2.63 9.73
C LYS A 8 -49.46 -1.31 8.99
N MET A 9 -48.54 -0.45 9.42
CA MET A 9 -48.01 0.59 8.54
C MET A 9 -47.62 -0.06 7.22
N SER A 10 -48.15 0.45 6.11
CA SER A 10 -47.76 -0.03 4.79
C SER A 10 -46.25 0.17 4.59
N ASN A 11 -45.61 -0.63 3.74
CA ASN A 11 -44.19 -0.43 3.37
C ASN A 11 -43.93 1.01 2.88
N GLU A 12 -44.95 1.67 2.31
CA GLU A 12 -44.88 3.08 1.90
C GLU A 12 -44.71 4.05 3.08
N GLN A 13 -45.35 3.79 4.22
CA GLN A 13 -45.19 4.62 5.42
C GLN A 13 -43.85 4.37 6.13
N LEU A 14 -43.36 3.12 6.13
CA LEU A 14 -42.12 2.71 6.80
C LEU A 14 -40.85 3.29 6.14
N TYR A 15 -40.91 3.52 4.83
CA TYR A 15 -39.82 4.05 4.01
C TYR A 15 -40.11 5.46 3.47
N SER A 16 -41.00 6.19 4.13
CA SER A 16 -41.40 7.55 3.77
C SER A 16 -40.34 8.62 4.07
N ASP A 17 -39.38 8.36 4.98
CA ASP A 17 -38.32 9.31 5.33
C ASP A 17 -37.31 9.44 4.17
N PRO A 18 -37.22 10.61 3.52
CA PRO A 18 -36.28 10.83 2.42
C PRO A 18 -34.81 10.72 2.88
N ASN A 19 -34.51 10.83 4.18
CA ASN A 19 -33.18 10.60 4.74
C ASN A 19 -32.89 9.12 5.06
N GLY A 20 -33.93 8.29 5.14
CA GLY A 20 -33.86 6.85 5.37
C GLY A 20 -33.60 6.01 4.11
N PRO A 21 -33.90 4.70 4.15
CA PRO A 21 -33.81 3.82 2.99
C PRO A 21 -34.93 4.15 1.98
N THR A 22 -34.59 4.25 0.70
CA THR A 22 -35.55 4.41 -0.40
C THR A 22 -35.17 3.46 -1.54
N LEU A 23 -36.15 3.08 -2.36
CA LEU A 23 -35.91 2.18 -3.50
C LEU A 23 -34.88 2.78 -4.48
N GLU A 24 -34.93 4.11 -4.69
CA GLU A 24 -33.94 4.83 -5.49
C GLU A 24 -32.53 4.68 -4.91
N LYS A 25 -32.34 4.89 -3.60
CA LYS A 25 -31.03 4.74 -2.95
C LYS A 25 -30.55 3.29 -2.98
N ALA A 26 -31.45 2.31 -2.80
CA ALA A 26 -31.11 0.90 -2.87
C ALA A 26 -30.60 0.53 -4.26
N ARG A 27 -31.30 0.94 -5.33
CA ARG A 27 -30.90 0.70 -6.72
C ARG A 27 -29.65 1.48 -7.12
N ARG A 28 -29.53 2.75 -6.72
CA ARG A 28 -28.41 3.63 -7.10
C ARG A 28 -27.09 3.27 -6.41
N PHE A 29 -27.13 2.95 -5.12
CA PHE A 29 -25.91 2.72 -4.32
C PHE A 29 -25.65 1.24 -4.02
N GLY A 30 -26.59 0.35 -4.37
CA GLY A 30 -26.44 -1.10 -4.20
C GLY A 30 -26.26 -1.54 -2.75
N ILE A 31 -26.00 -2.83 -2.55
CA ILE A 31 -25.62 -3.35 -1.23
C ILE A 31 -24.21 -2.88 -0.83
N PRO A 32 -23.86 -2.84 0.47
CA PRO A 32 -22.49 -2.53 0.86
C PRO A 32 -21.49 -3.55 0.29
N ASP A 33 -20.30 -3.08 -0.09
CA ASP A 33 -19.23 -3.94 -0.60
C ASP A 33 -18.92 -5.08 0.38
N ARG A 34 -18.73 -6.30 -0.14
CA ARG A 34 -18.38 -7.50 0.64
C ARG A 34 -19.39 -7.85 1.74
N TRP A 35 -20.65 -7.44 1.58
CA TRP A 35 -21.71 -7.68 2.56
C TRP A 35 -22.42 -9.02 2.38
N MET A 36 -22.59 -9.48 1.14
CA MET A 36 -23.45 -10.63 0.80
C MET A 36 -23.05 -11.89 1.57
N ARG A 37 -21.78 -12.29 1.43
CA ARG A 37 -21.21 -13.49 2.05
C ARG A 37 -20.59 -13.26 3.44
N CYS A 38 -20.57 -12.01 3.90
CA CYS A 38 -20.25 -11.71 5.29
C CYS A 38 -21.25 -12.44 6.22
N PRO A 39 -20.79 -13.21 7.23
CA PRO A 39 -21.67 -13.96 8.11
C PRO A 39 -22.66 -13.02 8.81
N ARG A 40 -23.91 -13.46 9.00
CA ARG A 40 -24.98 -12.60 9.52
C ARG A 40 -24.69 -12.03 10.93
N LYS A 41 -24.36 -12.89 11.88
CA LYS A 41 -24.21 -12.56 13.31
C LYS A 41 -23.12 -13.38 14.01
N GLY A 42 -22.61 -12.87 15.13
CA GLY A 42 -21.79 -13.62 16.08
C GLY A 42 -22.62 -14.21 17.22
N LYS A 43 -21.93 -14.78 18.21
CA LYS A 43 -22.50 -15.27 19.47
C LYS A 43 -22.62 -14.12 20.48
N VAL A 44 -23.35 -14.37 21.56
CA VAL A 44 -23.44 -13.44 22.69
C VAL A 44 -22.08 -13.34 23.37
N ILE A 45 -21.63 -12.11 23.63
CA ILE A 45 -20.37 -11.79 24.31
C ILE A 45 -20.67 -11.30 25.72
N ALA A 46 -20.00 -11.89 26.72
CA ALA A 46 -20.12 -11.52 28.13
C ALA A 46 -21.58 -11.40 28.63
N ASN A 47 -22.51 -12.18 28.07
CA ASN A 47 -23.96 -12.11 28.33
C ASN A 47 -24.61 -10.72 28.10
N LYS A 48 -23.99 -9.88 27.26
CA LYS A 48 -24.38 -8.47 27.09
C LYS A 48 -24.47 -8.06 25.63
N PHE A 49 -23.49 -8.41 24.79
CA PHE A 49 -23.41 -7.90 23.42
C PHE A 49 -23.68 -8.96 22.38
N VAL A 50 -24.33 -8.56 21.28
CA VAL A 50 -24.48 -9.37 20.07
C VAL A 50 -23.92 -8.58 18.89
N PRO A 51 -22.75 -8.97 18.33
CA PRO A 51 -22.21 -8.36 17.12
C PRO A 51 -22.82 -8.98 15.86
N PHE A 52 -23.15 -8.15 14.87
CA PHE A 52 -23.68 -8.61 13.58
C PHE A 52 -23.32 -7.66 12.44
N LYS A 53 -23.50 -8.08 11.18
CA LYS A 53 -23.36 -7.19 10.02
C LYS A 53 -24.58 -6.26 9.92
N THR A 54 -24.48 -5.12 9.24
CA THR A 54 -25.68 -4.26 9.06
C THR A 54 -26.79 -5.05 8.37
N PRO A 55 -28.03 -5.10 8.88
CA PRO A 55 -29.12 -5.68 8.10
C PRO A 55 -29.48 -4.77 6.93
N LEU A 56 -30.18 -5.32 5.94
CA LEU A 56 -30.78 -4.60 4.83
C LEU A 56 -32.29 -4.78 4.89
N CYS A 57 -33.05 -3.70 4.73
CA CYS A 57 -34.50 -3.75 4.62
C CYS A 57 -34.95 -4.42 3.32
N THR A 58 -36.25 -4.72 3.22
CA THR A 58 -36.86 -5.45 2.10
C THR A 58 -36.72 -4.74 0.75
N LEU A 59 -36.42 -3.43 0.75
CA LEU A 59 -36.08 -2.68 -0.48
C LEU A 59 -34.85 -3.22 -1.22
N TYR A 60 -34.02 -4.03 -0.57
CA TYR A 60 -32.85 -4.68 -1.18
C TYR A 60 -33.13 -6.12 -1.63
N ASP A 61 -34.34 -6.64 -1.46
CA ASP A 61 -34.66 -8.06 -1.73
C ASP A 61 -34.48 -8.45 -3.21
N GLU A 62 -34.66 -7.50 -4.14
CA GLU A 62 -34.37 -7.67 -5.58
C GLU A 62 -32.86 -7.75 -5.86
N LEU A 63 -32.02 -7.15 -4.99
CA LEU A 63 -30.57 -7.08 -5.15
C LEU A 63 -29.83 -8.19 -4.37
N VAL A 64 -30.53 -8.91 -3.50
CA VAL A 64 -29.95 -9.90 -2.59
C VAL A 64 -30.70 -11.24 -2.74
N PRO A 65 -30.00 -12.30 -3.21
CA PRO A 65 -30.57 -13.64 -3.24
C PRO A 65 -31.08 -14.06 -1.86
N GLU A 66 -32.19 -14.79 -1.83
CA GLU A 66 -32.91 -15.14 -0.59
C GLU A 66 -32.00 -15.75 0.48
N GLN A 67 -31.09 -16.65 0.08
CA GLN A 67 -30.12 -17.30 0.96
C GLN A 67 -29.17 -16.33 1.69
N TYR A 68 -28.93 -15.13 1.15
CA TYR A 68 -28.04 -14.12 1.73
C TYR A 68 -28.78 -12.95 2.40
N ARG A 69 -30.12 -12.91 2.30
CA ARG A 69 -30.94 -11.86 2.92
C ARG A 69 -30.71 -11.82 4.43
N PHE A 70 -30.72 -10.62 4.99
CA PHE A 70 -30.55 -10.41 6.43
C PHE A 70 -31.23 -9.10 6.83
N THR A 71 -32.47 -9.20 7.29
CA THR A 71 -33.33 -8.07 7.64
C THR A 71 -33.26 -7.76 9.15
N PRO A 72 -33.71 -6.57 9.61
CA PRO A 72 -33.80 -6.28 11.04
C PRO A 72 -34.62 -7.34 11.80
N GLN A 73 -35.72 -7.82 11.22
CA GLN A 73 -36.55 -8.88 11.82
C GLN A 73 -35.78 -10.17 12.06
N MET A 74 -34.89 -10.55 11.14
CA MET A 74 -34.04 -11.75 11.31
C MET A 74 -33.09 -11.64 12.50
N VAL A 75 -32.76 -10.43 12.96
CA VAL A 75 -31.94 -10.22 14.17
C VAL A 75 -32.75 -10.50 15.43
N PHE A 76 -33.98 -10.01 15.51
CA PHE A 76 -34.88 -10.26 16.64
C PHE A 76 -35.31 -11.73 16.71
N ASN A 77 -35.56 -12.36 15.56
CA ASN A 77 -35.94 -13.78 15.47
C ASN A 77 -34.75 -14.74 15.59
N SER A 78 -33.56 -14.24 15.96
CA SER A 78 -32.32 -15.00 15.89
C SER A 78 -32.10 -15.96 17.07
N GLY A 79 -33.02 -16.01 18.04
CA GLY A 79 -32.98 -16.92 19.20
C GLY A 79 -31.87 -16.63 20.22
N LEU A 80 -31.22 -15.46 20.15
CA LEU A 80 -30.09 -15.13 21.04
C LEU A 80 -30.52 -14.55 22.40
N GLY A 81 -31.77 -14.12 22.54
CA GLY A 81 -32.31 -13.46 23.73
C GLY A 81 -33.04 -12.17 23.37
N LYS A 82 -33.66 -11.53 24.38
CA LYS A 82 -34.39 -10.27 24.19
C LYS A 82 -33.41 -9.12 23.97
N ILE A 83 -33.46 -8.47 22.80
CA ILE A 83 -32.65 -7.30 22.48
C ILE A 83 -33.38 -6.05 22.99
N GLY A 84 -32.72 -5.26 23.83
CA GLY A 84 -33.30 -4.03 24.38
C GLY A 84 -32.67 -2.74 23.84
N LEU A 85 -31.42 -2.82 23.36
CA LEU A 85 -30.72 -1.69 22.75
C LEU A 85 -30.08 -2.11 21.43
N TRP A 86 -30.24 -1.27 20.42
CA TRP A 86 -29.67 -1.43 19.09
C TRP A 86 -28.73 -0.27 18.77
N ILE A 87 -27.46 -0.57 18.54
CA ILE A 87 -26.42 0.41 18.26
C ILE A 87 -25.95 0.26 16.81
N ASP A 88 -26.22 1.29 16.01
CA ASP A 88 -25.83 1.37 14.61
C ASP A 88 -24.65 2.34 14.42
N LEU A 89 -23.49 1.79 14.08
CA LEU A 89 -22.23 2.51 13.90
C LEU A 89 -22.01 3.04 12.48
N THR A 90 -22.94 2.84 11.56
CA THR A 90 -22.76 3.21 10.13
C THR A 90 -22.93 4.71 9.92
N LYS A 91 -22.21 5.32 8.95
CA LYS A 91 -22.35 6.75 8.61
C LYS A 91 -23.58 7.05 7.73
N THR A 92 -24.36 6.04 7.37
CA THR A 92 -25.49 6.17 6.42
C THR A 92 -26.76 5.59 7.02
N ASN A 93 -27.92 6.15 6.66
CA ASN A 93 -29.24 5.68 7.09
C ASN A 93 -29.96 4.90 5.96
N ARG A 94 -29.24 4.52 4.90
CA ARG A 94 -29.84 3.94 3.69
C ARG A 94 -30.17 2.45 3.77
N TYR A 95 -29.76 1.76 4.83
CA TYR A 95 -29.80 0.29 4.88
C TYR A 95 -31.13 -0.26 5.39
N TYR A 96 -31.68 0.32 6.44
CA TYR A 96 -32.96 -0.06 7.04
C TYR A 96 -33.51 1.13 7.84
N SER A 97 -34.81 1.10 8.13
CA SER A 97 -35.47 2.18 8.88
C SER A 97 -35.33 1.94 10.38
N ARG A 98 -35.03 2.98 11.16
CA ARG A 98 -35.01 2.88 12.64
C ARG A 98 -36.35 2.42 13.21
N GLN A 99 -37.45 2.72 12.51
CA GLN A 99 -38.80 2.33 12.91
C GLN A 99 -38.99 0.81 12.88
N GLU A 100 -38.25 0.08 12.04
CA GLU A 100 -38.24 -1.40 12.04
C GLU A 100 -37.70 -1.97 13.35
N VAL A 101 -36.75 -1.27 13.97
CA VAL A 101 -36.16 -1.67 15.26
C VAL A 101 -37.04 -1.23 16.42
N GLU A 102 -37.56 0.00 16.38
CA GLU A 102 -38.35 0.57 17.47
C GLU A 102 -39.70 -0.14 17.65
N ARG A 103 -40.29 -0.68 16.56
CA ARG A 103 -41.55 -1.45 16.61
C ARG A 103 -41.42 -2.75 17.43
N GLU A 104 -40.23 -3.33 17.48
CA GLU A 104 -39.92 -4.53 18.29
C GLU A 104 -39.69 -4.18 19.77
N GLY A 105 -39.96 -2.94 20.19
CA GLY A 105 -39.78 -2.47 21.55
C GLY A 105 -38.31 -2.27 21.95
N CYS A 106 -37.42 -2.11 20.96
CA CYS A 106 -35.99 -1.94 21.17
C CYS A 106 -35.58 -0.46 21.02
N VAL A 107 -34.75 0.03 21.94
CA VAL A 107 -34.20 1.39 21.85
C VAL A 107 -33.18 1.44 20.71
N TYR A 108 -33.32 2.39 19.78
CA TYR A 108 -32.37 2.58 18.68
C TYR A 108 -31.41 3.75 18.95
N LYS A 109 -30.11 3.51 18.82
CA LYS A 109 -29.06 4.53 18.85
C LYS A 109 -28.13 4.49 17.65
N LYS A 110 -28.13 5.59 16.91
CA LYS A 110 -27.16 5.89 15.86
C LYS A 110 -25.91 6.53 16.45
N MET A 111 -24.75 5.95 16.16
CA MET A 111 -23.43 6.49 16.53
C MET A 111 -22.51 6.47 15.31
N PRO A 112 -22.66 7.43 14.38
CA PRO A 112 -22.00 7.36 13.08
C PRO A 112 -20.48 7.46 13.24
N LEU A 113 -19.77 6.38 12.90
CA LEU A 113 -18.31 6.38 12.84
C LEU A 113 -17.86 6.65 11.41
N GLU A 114 -16.83 7.49 11.25
CA GLU A 114 -16.30 7.87 9.95
C GLU A 114 -15.90 6.64 9.13
N GLY A 115 -16.16 6.71 7.82
CA GLY A 115 -15.95 5.60 6.90
C GLY A 115 -14.58 5.68 6.24
N HIS A 116 -13.49 5.64 7.00
CA HIS A 116 -12.11 5.43 6.53
C HIS A 116 -11.35 4.72 7.65
N GLU A 117 -10.22 4.10 7.35
CA GLU A 117 -9.59 3.03 8.15
C GLU A 117 -9.10 3.39 9.56
N ALA A 118 -9.54 4.50 10.15
CA ALA A 118 -9.26 4.89 11.52
C ALA A 118 -10.08 4.07 12.54
N SER A 119 -9.47 3.74 13.67
CA SER A 119 -10.11 3.18 14.85
C SER A 119 -11.01 4.23 15.54
N PRO A 120 -12.03 3.82 16.33
CA PRO A 120 -12.84 4.75 17.11
C PRO A 120 -12.00 5.63 18.04
N SER A 121 -12.24 6.94 18.07
CA SER A 121 -11.53 7.86 18.98
C SER A 121 -11.88 7.61 20.45
N GLU A 122 -11.10 8.17 21.38
CA GLU A 122 -11.40 8.08 22.81
C GLU A 122 -12.78 8.67 23.13
N GLN A 123 -13.11 9.84 22.55
CA GLN A 123 -14.42 10.47 22.73
C GLN A 123 -15.58 9.59 22.23
N GLN A 124 -15.39 8.91 21.09
CA GLN A 124 -16.39 7.98 20.55
C GLN A 124 -16.54 6.73 21.45
N THR A 125 -15.43 6.27 22.02
CA THR A 125 -15.39 5.12 22.93
C THR A 125 -16.08 5.45 24.24
N GLU A 126 -15.82 6.63 24.81
CA GLU A 126 -16.47 7.10 26.04
C GLU A 126 -17.98 7.34 25.81
N ALA A 127 -18.36 7.92 24.68
CA ALA A 127 -19.76 8.07 24.32
C ALA A 127 -20.47 6.72 24.23
N PHE A 128 -19.82 5.69 23.67
CA PHE A 128 -20.36 4.34 23.60
C PHE A 128 -20.53 3.74 25.00
N ILE A 129 -19.51 3.82 25.85
CA ILE A 129 -19.56 3.34 27.23
C ILE A 129 -20.69 4.02 28.00
N ARG A 130 -20.86 5.33 27.84
CA ARG A 130 -21.94 6.09 28.48
C ARG A 130 -23.32 5.61 28.03
N VAL A 131 -23.53 5.43 26.74
CA VAL A 131 -24.80 4.92 26.20
C VAL A 131 -25.13 3.53 26.77
N VAL A 132 -24.14 2.63 26.81
CA VAL A 132 -24.33 1.27 27.31
C VAL A 132 -24.59 1.25 28.83
N ARG A 133 -23.82 2.03 29.61
CA ARG A 133 -24.02 2.14 31.07
C ARG A 133 -25.39 2.72 31.40
N GLN A 134 -25.81 3.78 30.70
CA GLN A 134 -27.13 4.39 30.90
C GLN A 134 -28.25 3.39 30.61
N PHE A 135 -28.14 2.63 29.50
CA PHE A 135 -29.13 1.62 29.17
C PHE A 135 -29.30 0.57 30.27
N PHE A 136 -28.20 0.03 30.81
CA PHE A 136 -28.27 -0.95 31.90
C PHE A 136 -28.72 -0.35 33.25
N ALA A 137 -28.46 0.94 33.49
CA ALA A 137 -28.98 1.64 34.66
C ALA A 137 -30.50 1.80 34.58
N ASP A 138 -31.03 2.15 33.40
CA ASP A 138 -32.46 2.36 33.18
C ASP A 138 -33.24 1.03 33.03
N HIS A 139 -32.55 -0.03 32.62
CA HIS A 139 -33.16 -1.35 32.34
C HIS A 139 -32.35 -2.47 33.02
N PRO A 140 -32.56 -2.75 34.32
CA PRO A 140 -31.82 -3.78 35.08
C PRO A 140 -32.19 -5.23 34.70
N THR A 141 -32.58 -5.48 33.44
CA THR A 141 -33.05 -6.78 32.93
C THR A 141 -31.96 -7.51 32.13
N ASN A 142 -32.16 -8.82 31.87
CA ASN A 142 -31.30 -9.68 31.01
C ASN A 142 -31.37 -9.33 29.51
N GLN A 143 -31.59 -8.06 29.17
CA GLN A 143 -31.65 -7.61 27.78
C GLN A 143 -30.26 -7.47 27.17
N LEU A 144 -30.16 -7.87 25.91
CA LEU A 144 -28.93 -7.81 25.11
C LEU A 144 -28.84 -6.51 24.32
N ILE A 145 -27.60 -6.11 24.04
CA ILE A 145 -27.24 -4.99 23.18
C ILE A 145 -26.81 -5.54 21.83
N ALA A 146 -27.64 -5.28 20.83
CA ALA A 146 -27.33 -5.55 19.44
C ALA A 146 -26.46 -4.40 18.90
N ILE A 147 -25.23 -4.69 18.47
CA ILE A 147 -24.32 -3.68 17.91
C ILE A 147 -23.78 -4.12 16.54
N HIS A 148 -23.78 -3.19 15.57
CA HIS A 148 -23.19 -3.44 14.26
C HIS A 148 -22.48 -2.21 13.67
N CYS A 149 -21.52 -2.48 12.79
CA CYS A 149 -21.05 -1.52 11.79
C CYS A 149 -21.47 -2.03 10.41
N THR A 150 -20.71 -1.75 9.33
CA THR A 150 -21.05 -2.32 8.01
C THR A 150 -20.97 -3.85 8.03
N HIS A 151 -19.84 -4.42 8.48
CA HIS A 151 -19.61 -5.87 8.49
C HIS A 151 -19.70 -6.51 9.88
N GLY A 152 -19.70 -5.71 10.95
CA GLY A 152 -19.81 -6.21 12.33
C GLY A 152 -18.52 -6.74 12.97
N PHE A 153 -17.35 -6.36 12.44
CA PHE A 153 -16.04 -6.85 12.91
C PHE A 153 -15.19 -5.74 13.53
N ASN A 154 -14.46 -4.94 12.76
CA ASN A 154 -13.41 -4.06 13.31
C ASN A 154 -13.94 -2.99 14.29
N ARG A 155 -14.84 -2.09 13.86
CA ARG A 155 -15.41 -1.03 14.72
C ARG A 155 -16.27 -1.59 15.85
N THR A 156 -17.03 -2.64 15.55
CA THR A 156 -17.89 -3.33 16.53
C THR A 156 -17.05 -4.00 17.62
N GLY A 157 -16.05 -4.78 17.22
CA GLY A 157 -15.13 -5.45 18.13
C GLY A 157 -14.30 -4.48 18.94
N PHE A 158 -13.85 -3.37 18.34
CA PHE A 158 -13.11 -2.34 19.07
C PHE A 158 -13.92 -1.77 20.22
N LEU A 159 -15.17 -1.33 19.96
CA LEU A 159 -16.01 -0.76 21.01
C LEU A 159 -16.41 -1.78 22.08
N ILE A 160 -16.69 -3.03 21.68
CA ILE A 160 -16.97 -4.11 22.64
C ILE A 160 -15.73 -4.38 23.51
N ALA A 161 -14.56 -4.56 22.91
CA ALA A 161 -13.32 -4.84 23.65
C ALA A 161 -12.96 -3.70 24.61
N ALA A 162 -13.06 -2.44 24.14
CA ALA A 162 -12.85 -1.27 24.98
C ALA A 162 -13.84 -1.21 26.14
N TYR A 163 -15.12 -1.59 25.94
CA TYR A 163 -16.08 -1.64 27.03
C TYR A 163 -15.76 -2.73 28.06
N LEU A 164 -15.44 -3.95 27.60
CA LEU A 164 -15.07 -5.05 28.50
C LEU A 164 -13.86 -4.67 29.36
N THR A 165 -12.87 -4.00 28.78
CA THR A 165 -11.70 -3.54 29.53
C THR A 165 -12.01 -2.37 30.48
N ASN A 166 -12.68 -1.31 30.01
CA ASN A 166 -12.96 -0.13 30.86
C ASN A 166 -14.04 -0.35 31.93
N VAL A 167 -14.97 -1.27 31.70
CA VAL A 167 -16.14 -1.44 32.59
C VAL A 167 -16.07 -2.73 33.39
N PHE A 168 -15.61 -3.83 32.80
CA PHE A 168 -15.46 -5.10 33.52
C PHE A 168 -14.03 -5.35 34.01
N GLY A 169 -13.07 -4.47 33.66
CA GLY A 169 -11.68 -4.60 34.11
C GLY A 169 -10.94 -5.77 33.46
N TRP A 170 -11.41 -6.25 32.30
CA TRP A 170 -10.75 -7.34 31.60
C TRP A 170 -9.44 -6.88 30.96
N ALA A 171 -8.42 -7.72 31.02
CA ALA A 171 -7.21 -7.55 30.23
C ALA A 171 -7.56 -7.45 28.73
N ILE A 172 -6.87 -6.59 27.98
CA ILE A 172 -7.25 -6.29 26.59
C ILE A 172 -7.13 -7.52 25.68
N GLU A 173 -6.17 -8.40 25.98
CA GLU A 173 -5.98 -9.71 25.37
C GLU A 173 -7.22 -10.59 25.52
N ALA A 174 -7.77 -10.64 26.74
CA ALA A 174 -8.97 -11.41 27.05
C ALA A 174 -10.21 -10.83 26.35
N SER A 175 -10.34 -9.51 26.34
CA SER A 175 -11.40 -8.80 25.62
C SER A 175 -11.40 -9.08 24.12
N LEU A 176 -10.21 -9.07 23.48
CA LEU A 176 -10.05 -9.41 22.07
C LEU A 176 -10.32 -10.88 21.79
N ARG A 177 -9.83 -11.77 22.66
CA ARG A 177 -10.04 -13.21 22.51
C ARG A 177 -11.50 -13.57 22.61
N GLU A 178 -12.24 -12.99 23.55
CA GLU A 178 -13.67 -13.20 23.71
C GLU A 178 -14.43 -12.73 22.45
N PHE A 179 -14.11 -11.55 21.93
CA PHE A 179 -14.72 -11.07 20.68
C PHE A 179 -14.42 -12.01 19.50
N GLN A 180 -13.17 -12.48 19.37
CA GLN A 180 -12.76 -13.43 18.34
C GLN A 180 -13.54 -14.75 18.43
N LEU A 181 -13.69 -15.32 19.63
CA LEU A 181 -14.43 -16.57 19.84
C LEU A 181 -15.92 -16.44 19.50
N ALA A 182 -16.51 -15.29 19.81
CA ALA A 182 -17.90 -15.02 19.48
C ALA A 182 -18.11 -14.64 18.01
N ARG A 183 -17.10 -14.08 17.35
CA ARG A 183 -17.21 -13.50 16.01
C ARG A 183 -15.92 -13.71 15.21
N GLU A 184 -15.67 -14.95 14.81
CA GLU A 184 -14.47 -15.36 14.07
C GLU A 184 -14.32 -14.60 12.73
N PRO A 185 -13.13 -14.06 12.40
CA PRO A 185 -11.83 -14.24 13.07
C PRO A 185 -11.52 -13.22 14.18
N GLY A 186 -12.45 -12.34 14.50
CA GLY A 186 -12.25 -11.19 15.38
C GLY A 186 -11.97 -9.90 14.61
N ILE A 187 -11.25 -8.97 15.23
CA ILE A 187 -10.77 -7.76 14.56
C ILE A 187 -9.65 -8.16 13.60
N TYR A 188 -9.79 -7.90 12.30
CA TYR A 188 -8.84 -8.32 11.25
C TYR A 188 -8.09 -7.13 10.62
N LYS A 189 -8.07 -5.98 11.30
CA LYS A 189 -7.28 -4.79 10.93
C LYS A 189 -6.27 -4.50 12.04
N GLN A 190 -4.98 -4.52 11.69
CA GLN A 190 -3.91 -4.33 12.68
C GLN A 190 -4.02 -3.02 13.44
N ASP A 191 -4.27 -1.90 12.74
CA ASP A 191 -4.35 -0.58 13.34
C ASP A 191 -5.40 -0.50 14.47
N TYR A 192 -6.46 -1.31 14.41
CA TYR A 192 -7.48 -1.37 15.46
C TYR A 192 -7.00 -2.13 16.69
N ILE A 193 -6.22 -3.20 16.49
CA ILE A 193 -5.64 -3.99 17.59
C ILE A 193 -4.54 -3.17 18.27
N THR A 194 -3.61 -2.62 17.49
CA THR A 194 -2.52 -1.78 18.00
C THR A 194 -3.05 -0.60 18.81
N GLU A 195 -4.10 0.07 18.34
CA GLU A 195 -4.71 1.17 19.10
C GLU A 195 -5.36 0.72 20.42
N LEU A 196 -5.99 -0.47 20.45
CA LEU A 196 -6.54 -1.01 21.69
C LEU A 196 -5.45 -1.28 22.73
N PHE A 197 -4.33 -1.86 22.30
CA PHE A 197 -3.18 -2.12 23.18
C PHE A 197 -2.51 -0.82 23.62
N ARG A 198 -2.32 0.14 22.71
CA ARG A 198 -1.81 1.46 23.08
C ARG A 198 -2.65 2.16 24.16
N ARG A 199 -3.98 1.98 24.16
CA ARG A 199 -4.88 2.61 25.14
C ARG A 199 -5.02 1.83 26.45
N TYR A 200 -4.96 0.51 26.38
CA TYR A 200 -5.42 -0.36 27.47
C TYR A 200 -4.43 -1.47 27.88
N GLY A 201 -3.24 -1.50 27.28
CA GLY A 201 -2.17 -2.47 27.53
C GLY A 201 -0.80 -1.91 27.09
N ASP A 202 0.10 -2.79 26.64
CA ASP A 202 1.38 -2.41 26.03
C ASP A 202 1.30 -2.53 24.50
N GLU A 203 1.72 -1.49 23.76
CA GLU A 203 1.69 -1.50 22.30
C GLU A 203 2.58 -2.62 21.71
N ASP A 204 3.67 -2.97 22.39
CA ASP A 204 4.61 -4.02 21.97
C ASP A 204 4.04 -5.44 22.12
N ASP A 205 3.01 -5.62 22.95
CA ASP A 205 2.31 -6.89 23.17
C ASP A 205 1.11 -7.11 22.23
N ALA A 206 0.84 -6.15 21.33
CA ALA A 206 -0.27 -6.24 20.40
C ALA A 206 -0.13 -7.46 19.45
N PRO A 207 -1.09 -8.42 19.46
CA PRO A 207 -1.03 -9.59 18.60
C PRO A 207 -1.19 -9.19 17.14
N GLU A 208 -0.61 -9.99 16.25
CA GLU A 208 -0.85 -9.85 14.82
C GLU A 208 -2.32 -10.11 14.50
N ALA A 209 -2.88 -9.26 13.64
CA ALA A 209 -4.25 -9.39 13.17
C ALA A 209 -4.41 -10.71 12.41
N PRO A 210 -5.51 -11.44 12.64
CA PRO A 210 -5.81 -12.65 11.89
C PRO A 210 -5.99 -12.34 10.40
N GLU A 211 -5.77 -13.36 9.56
CA GLU A 211 -6.01 -13.26 8.13
C GLU A 211 -7.44 -12.78 7.83
N ARG A 212 -7.58 -11.99 6.77
CA ARG A 212 -8.90 -11.50 6.36
C ARG A 212 -9.76 -12.68 5.93
N PRO A 213 -11.04 -12.73 6.34
CA PRO A 213 -11.92 -13.83 5.94
C PRO A 213 -12.07 -13.94 4.42
N PRO A 214 -12.36 -15.14 3.87
CA PRO A 214 -12.55 -15.35 2.43
C PRO A 214 -13.58 -14.39 1.81
N TRP A 215 -14.67 -14.08 2.52
CA TRP A 215 -15.70 -13.15 2.08
C TRP A 215 -15.25 -11.69 1.95
N CYS A 216 -14.06 -11.35 2.44
CA CYS A 216 -13.45 -10.06 2.18
C CYS A 216 -12.86 -9.93 0.76
N PHE A 217 -12.77 -11.04 0.00
CA PHE A 217 -12.12 -11.09 -1.33
C PHE A 217 -13.10 -11.39 -2.47
N GLU A 218 -14.35 -11.73 -2.18
CA GLU A 218 -15.28 -12.35 -3.16
C GLU A 218 -15.91 -11.43 -4.21
N ASN A 219 -15.58 -10.12 -4.26
CA ASN A 219 -16.06 -9.27 -5.35
C ASN A 219 -15.20 -9.35 -6.64
N SER A 220 -14.36 -10.38 -6.80
CA SER A 220 -13.60 -10.60 -8.05
C SER A 220 -13.96 -11.88 -8.82
N HIS A 221 -14.80 -12.76 -8.29
CA HIS A 221 -15.16 -14.00 -8.98
C HIS A 221 -16.51 -14.50 -8.48
N GLU A 222 -17.61 -14.17 -9.17
CA GLU A 222 -18.83 -15.00 -9.26
C GLU A 222 -19.64 -14.59 -10.50
N ALA A 223 -19.36 -15.23 -11.63
CA ALA A 223 -20.31 -15.50 -12.70
C ALA A 223 -19.64 -16.47 -13.68
N GLU A 224 -19.64 -17.76 -13.34
CA GLU A 224 -19.54 -18.81 -14.35
C GLU A 224 -20.95 -19.11 -14.88
N GLU A 225 -21.01 -19.20 -16.21
CA GLU A 225 -21.95 -19.92 -17.05
C GLU A 225 -23.44 -19.51 -17.05
N THR A 226 -23.81 -18.69 -18.04
CA THR A 226 -24.83 -19.02 -19.06
C THR A 226 -24.77 -18.01 -20.23
N PRO A 227 -24.98 -18.43 -21.49
CA PRO A 227 -24.73 -17.58 -22.65
C PRO A 227 -26.02 -16.87 -23.10
N SER A 228 -26.13 -15.55 -22.92
CA SER A 228 -26.85 -14.69 -23.86
C SER A 228 -26.80 -13.20 -23.47
N THR A 229 -26.26 -12.40 -24.40
CA THR A 229 -26.68 -11.04 -24.79
C THR A 229 -26.73 -9.91 -23.76
N SER A 230 -25.70 -9.06 -23.86
CA SER A 230 -25.73 -7.58 -23.84
C SER A 230 -26.29 -6.85 -22.62
N ALA A 231 -25.41 -6.47 -21.69
CA ALA A 231 -25.18 -5.07 -21.25
C ALA A 231 -24.03 -5.03 -20.22
N THR A 232 -23.08 -4.12 -20.41
CA THR A 232 -21.81 -3.97 -19.69
C THR A 232 -21.95 -3.40 -18.27
N PRO A 233 -21.24 -3.95 -17.25
CA PRO A 233 -20.96 -3.24 -16.00
C PRO A 233 -19.53 -2.66 -15.99
N SER A 234 -19.38 -1.45 -15.42
CA SER A 234 -18.10 -0.73 -15.32
C SER A 234 -17.11 -1.47 -14.39
N SER A 235 -16.13 -2.14 -14.99
CA SER A 235 -14.98 -2.76 -14.33
C SER A 235 -14.03 -1.70 -13.78
N LYS A 236 -13.52 -1.88 -12.55
CA LYS A 236 -12.22 -1.28 -12.22
C LYS A 236 -11.19 -1.85 -13.21
N PRO A 237 -10.38 -1.01 -13.87
CA PRO A 237 -9.43 -1.49 -14.85
C PRO A 237 -8.41 -2.42 -14.16
N LEU A 238 -8.11 -3.54 -14.81
CA LEU A 238 -7.02 -4.41 -14.41
C LEU A 238 -5.71 -3.60 -14.36
N PRO A 239 -4.79 -3.91 -13.44
CA PRO A 239 -3.46 -3.30 -13.47
C PRO A 239 -2.83 -3.49 -14.84
N VAL A 240 -2.35 -2.40 -15.44
CA VAL A 240 -1.74 -2.43 -16.77
C VAL A 240 -0.24 -2.18 -16.61
N PHE A 241 0.57 -3.08 -17.14
CA PHE A 241 2.02 -2.93 -17.10
C PHE A 241 2.44 -1.68 -17.89
N MET A 242 3.14 -0.76 -17.22
CA MET A 242 3.59 0.50 -17.82
C MET A 242 2.46 1.26 -18.55
N ASP A 243 1.25 1.27 -17.99
CA ASP A 243 0.05 1.89 -18.60
C ASP A 243 -0.26 1.40 -20.04
N GLY A 244 0.23 0.21 -20.41
CA GLY A 244 0.00 -0.40 -21.72
C GLY A 244 1.04 -0.02 -22.78
N LEU A 245 2.10 0.71 -22.41
CA LEU A 245 3.16 1.14 -23.31
C LEU A 245 4.06 0.00 -23.81
N VAL A 246 3.98 -1.18 -23.18
CA VAL A 246 4.83 -2.34 -23.50
C VAL A 246 3.98 -3.51 -23.98
N PRO A 247 3.98 -3.82 -25.29
CA PRO A 247 3.18 -4.91 -25.84
C PRO A 247 3.76 -6.29 -25.45
N GLY A 248 2.90 -7.28 -25.26
CA GLY A 248 3.33 -8.65 -24.90
C GLY A 248 3.52 -8.90 -23.40
N VAL A 249 3.18 -7.92 -22.55
CA VAL A 249 3.10 -8.10 -21.10
C VAL A 249 1.63 -8.17 -20.68
N THR A 250 1.28 -9.19 -19.91
CA THR A 250 -0.10 -9.45 -19.48
C THR A 250 -0.19 -9.54 -17.96
N TYR A 251 -1.26 -9.01 -17.37
CA TYR A 251 -1.51 -9.19 -15.94
C TYR A 251 -1.84 -10.66 -15.64
N VAL A 252 -1.23 -11.21 -14.60
CA VAL A 252 -1.54 -12.58 -14.15
C VAL A 252 -2.88 -12.54 -13.40
N SER A 253 -3.96 -12.77 -14.14
CA SER A 253 -5.33 -12.78 -13.62
C SER A 253 -5.58 -13.97 -12.69
N GLU A 254 -5.01 -15.14 -13.03
CA GLU A 254 -5.14 -16.38 -12.26
C GLU A 254 -4.53 -16.25 -10.86
N ALA A 255 -5.38 -16.31 -9.83
CA ALA A 255 -4.98 -16.02 -8.45
C ALA A 255 -3.98 -17.04 -7.88
N SER A 256 -4.13 -18.33 -8.22
CA SER A 256 -3.24 -19.42 -7.82
C SER A 256 -1.81 -19.18 -8.33
N VAL A 257 -1.66 -18.91 -9.63
CA VAL A 257 -0.36 -18.62 -10.25
C VAL A 257 0.21 -17.33 -9.68
N ARG A 258 -0.59 -16.27 -9.59
CA ARG A 258 -0.18 -14.98 -9.03
C ARG A 258 0.36 -15.12 -7.61
N GLN A 259 -0.37 -15.78 -6.71
CA GLN A 259 0.06 -16.01 -5.33
C GLN A 259 1.32 -16.86 -5.25
N LYS A 260 1.42 -17.91 -6.09
CA LYS A 260 2.60 -18.76 -6.15
C LYS A 260 3.86 -17.97 -6.54
N VAL A 261 3.79 -17.16 -7.60
CA VAL A 261 4.95 -16.40 -8.07
C VAL A 261 5.30 -15.23 -7.14
N GLN A 262 4.30 -14.58 -6.54
CA GLN A 262 4.49 -13.56 -5.49
C GLN A 262 5.21 -14.15 -4.27
N LYS A 263 4.72 -15.29 -3.76
CA LYS A 263 5.33 -15.98 -2.62
C LYS A 263 6.77 -16.41 -2.93
N LYS A 264 7.01 -16.94 -4.13
CA LYS A 264 8.36 -17.33 -4.58
C LYS A 264 9.32 -16.14 -4.60
N ALA A 265 8.89 -14.98 -5.10
CA ALA A 265 9.70 -13.77 -5.06
C ALA A 265 10.00 -13.30 -3.62
N GLN A 266 9.03 -13.39 -2.71
CA GLN A 266 9.22 -13.06 -1.29
C GLN A 266 10.19 -14.02 -0.59
N GLU A 267 10.05 -15.33 -0.83
CA GLU A 267 10.93 -16.37 -0.29
C GLU A 267 12.37 -16.19 -0.77
N MET A 268 12.57 -15.91 -2.07
CA MET A 268 13.89 -15.63 -2.66
C MET A 268 14.58 -14.41 -2.02
N CYS A 269 13.81 -13.41 -1.58
CA CYS A 269 14.30 -12.23 -0.87
C CYS A 269 14.43 -12.41 0.65
N GLY A 270 13.97 -13.53 1.22
CA GLY A 270 13.85 -13.70 2.67
C GLY A 270 12.85 -12.72 3.33
N TYR A 271 11.88 -12.22 2.56
CA TYR A 271 10.92 -11.22 3.03
C TYR A 271 9.68 -11.91 3.63
N ARG A 272 9.45 -11.72 4.94
CA ARG A 272 8.38 -12.40 5.68
C ARG A 272 7.03 -11.68 5.71
N ARG A 273 6.98 -10.42 5.27
CA ARG A 273 5.76 -9.60 5.31
C ARG A 273 5.00 -9.72 4.00
N ASN A 274 3.71 -9.42 4.03
CA ASN A 274 2.91 -9.28 2.81
C ASN A 274 3.33 -8.03 2.02
N GLY A 275 3.34 -8.13 0.70
CA GLY A 275 3.66 -7.03 -0.22
C GLY A 275 5.01 -7.18 -0.92
N PHE A 276 5.40 -6.13 -1.64
CA PHE A 276 6.57 -6.12 -2.51
C PHE A 276 7.89 -6.24 -1.72
N PRO A 277 8.75 -7.23 -2.03
CA PRO A 277 9.94 -7.52 -1.24
C PRO A 277 11.15 -6.62 -1.57
N GLY A 278 11.13 -5.85 -2.66
CA GLY A 278 12.30 -5.11 -3.14
C GLY A 278 12.80 -4.02 -2.18
N SER A 279 14.12 -3.83 -2.14
CA SER A 279 14.85 -2.87 -1.29
C SER A 279 14.39 -1.42 -1.49
N GLN A 280 13.88 -0.73 -0.48
CA GLN A 280 13.39 0.65 -0.57
C GLN A 280 14.46 1.64 -0.09
N PRO A 281 15.00 2.50 -0.97
CA PRO A 281 16.01 3.49 -0.60
C PRO A 281 15.41 4.67 0.16
N VAL A 282 16.21 5.25 1.05
CA VAL A 282 15.85 6.44 1.84
C VAL A 282 16.41 7.71 1.23
N SER A 283 15.70 8.82 1.38
CA SER A 283 16.18 10.11 0.91
C SER A 283 17.44 10.52 1.66
N MET A 284 18.40 11.08 0.92
CA MET A 284 19.60 11.67 1.50
C MET A 284 19.25 12.92 2.30
N GLU A 285 19.80 13.04 3.50
CA GLU A 285 19.45 14.04 4.50
C GLU A 285 20.69 14.43 5.32
N LYS A 286 20.79 15.73 5.63
CA LYS A 286 21.85 16.32 6.47
C LYS A 286 21.26 17.16 7.63
N SER A 287 20.06 16.80 8.10
CA SER A 287 19.40 17.53 9.18
C SER A 287 20.10 17.25 10.53
N PRO A 288 19.91 18.11 11.54
CA PRO A 288 20.48 17.88 12.88
C PRO A 288 20.01 16.57 13.52
N GLU A 289 18.77 16.16 13.27
CA GLU A 289 18.17 14.93 13.79
C GLU A 289 18.61 13.69 13.00
N ARG A 290 18.93 13.85 11.71
CA ARG A 290 19.33 12.75 10.83
C ARG A 290 20.31 13.21 9.74
N ASN A 291 21.55 12.73 9.85
CA ASN A 291 22.60 12.96 8.87
C ASN A 291 23.10 11.64 8.27
N ASN A 292 22.40 11.15 7.24
CA ASN A 292 22.81 9.93 6.51
C ASN A 292 23.80 10.22 5.39
N LEU A 293 24.02 11.49 5.02
CA LEU A 293 25.10 11.89 4.11
C LEU A 293 26.46 11.40 4.63
N ALA A 294 26.66 11.39 5.95
CA ALA A 294 27.89 10.89 6.56
C ALA A 294 28.26 9.45 6.15
N PHE A 295 27.31 8.60 5.78
CA PHE A 295 27.59 7.22 5.38
C PHE A 295 28.51 7.12 4.16
N ILE A 296 28.38 8.03 3.19
CA ILE A 296 29.20 7.99 1.97
C ILE A 296 30.67 8.37 2.23
N GLY A 297 30.94 9.06 3.35
CA GLY A 297 32.30 9.38 3.82
C GLY A 297 32.87 8.34 4.79
N GLN A 298 32.07 7.36 5.21
CA GLN A 298 32.47 6.33 6.17
C GLN A 298 32.69 4.96 5.52
N ARG A 299 32.08 4.72 4.36
CA ARG A 299 32.05 3.42 3.69
C ARG A 299 32.14 3.54 2.17
N PRO A 300 32.62 2.50 1.47
CA PRO A 300 32.65 2.51 0.01
C PRO A 300 31.22 2.45 -0.55
N TYR A 301 30.92 3.40 -1.42
CA TYR A 301 29.68 3.46 -2.19
C TYR A 301 29.98 3.42 -3.68
N LYS A 302 28.99 3.03 -4.46
CA LYS A 302 28.88 3.35 -5.88
C LYS A 302 27.70 4.26 -6.12
N VAL A 303 27.82 5.07 -7.17
CA VAL A 303 26.79 6.02 -7.57
C VAL A 303 26.33 5.73 -8.98
N SER A 304 25.04 5.94 -9.19
CA SER A 304 24.37 5.78 -10.47
C SER A 304 23.28 6.86 -10.56
N TRP A 305 22.97 7.34 -11.76
CA TRP A 305 21.79 8.13 -12.05
C TRP A 305 20.50 7.44 -11.62
N LYS A 306 19.50 8.21 -11.23
CA LYS A 306 18.14 7.75 -10.99
C LYS A 306 17.30 8.16 -12.19
N ALA A 307 16.71 7.18 -12.89
CA ALA A 307 15.80 7.45 -13.99
C ALA A 307 14.38 7.70 -13.47
N ASP A 308 13.58 8.44 -14.24
CA ASP A 308 12.14 8.53 -14.04
C ASP A 308 11.42 7.31 -14.63
N GLY A 309 11.72 6.14 -14.06
CA GLY A 309 11.18 4.85 -14.47
C GLY A 309 10.27 4.20 -13.43
N VAL A 310 9.51 3.20 -13.86
CA VAL A 310 8.68 2.37 -12.97
C VAL A 310 9.49 1.17 -12.51
N ARG A 311 9.54 0.95 -11.19
CA ARG A 311 10.32 -0.15 -10.61
C ARG A 311 9.62 -1.48 -10.84
N TYR A 312 10.38 -2.48 -11.31
CA TYR A 312 9.94 -3.86 -11.40
C TYR A 312 11.02 -4.85 -10.96
N MET A 313 10.60 -5.89 -10.24
CA MET A 313 11.44 -7.07 -10.02
C MET A 313 11.08 -8.16 -11.02
N PHE A 314 12.07 -8.78 -11.64
CA PHE A 314 11.87 -9.86 -12.61
C PHE A 314 12.21 -11.21 -11.97
N LEU A 315 11.21 -12.10 -11.90
CA LEU A 315 11.39 -13.51 -11.59
C LEU A 315 11.44 -14.30 -12.89
N ILE A 316 12.60 -14.85 -13.19
CA ILE A 316 12.81 -15.76 -14.30
C ILE A 316 12.68 -17.17 -13.72
N GLU A 317 11.48 -17.75 -13.83
CA GLU A 317 11.25 -19.11 -13.35
C GLU A 317 11.76 -20.15 -14.36
N ASP A 318 11.47 -19.95 -15.64
CA ASP A 318 11.91 -20.80 -16.75
C ASP A 318 11.68 -20.08 -18.10
N GLU A 319 11.95 -20.76 -19.22
CA GLU A 319 11.59 -20.30 -20.56
C GLU A 319 10.08 -20.01 -20.65
N ASN A 320 9.72 -18.84 -21.20
CA ASN A 320 8.34 -18.32 -21.27
C ASN A 320 7.63 -18.11 -19.92
N LYS A 321 8.35 -18.24 -18.79
CA LYS A 321 7.84 -17.99 -17.43
C LYS A 321 8.65 -16.88 -16.77
N VAL A 322 8.60 -15.70 -17.39
CA VAL A 322 9.23 -14.49 -16.89
C VAL A 322 8.15 -13.60 -16.29
N TYR A 323 8.21 -13.38 -14.99
CA TYR A 323 7.24 -12.58 -14.27
C TYR A 323 7.85 -11.25 -13.81
N ALA A 324 7.10 -10.15 -13.92
CA ALA A 324 7.44 -8.87 -13.33
C ALA A 324 6.53 -8.55 -12.15
N PHE A 325 7.08 -7.91 -11.13
CA PHE A 325 6.34 -7.43 -9.96
C PHE A 325 6.50 -5.92 -9.77
N ASP A 326 5.39 -5.20 -9.67
CA ASP A 326 5.38 -3.77 -9.35
C ASP A 326 5.43 -3.51 -7.84
N ARG A 327 5.37 -2.23 -7.44
CA ARG A 327 5.40 -1.82 -6.02
C ARG A 327 4.16 -2.24 -5.23
N ASP A 328 3.02 -2.39 -5.89
CA ASP A 328 1.78 -2.89 -5.29
C ASP A 328 1.75 -4.43 -5.25
N HIS A 329 2.86 -5.06 -5.66
CA HIS A 329 3.05 -6.49 -5.75
C HIS A 329 2.16 -7.17 -6.80
N ASN A 330 1.60 -6.43 -7.75
CA ASN A 330 0.91 -7.02 -8.91
C ASN A 330 1.90 -7.84 -9.73
N ALA A 331 1.46 -8.99 -10.24
CA ALA A 331 2.28 -9.87 -11.06
C ALA A 331 1.88 -9.77 -12.53
N PHE A 332 2.88 -9.66 -13.40
CA PHE A 332 2.71 -9.59 -14.85
C PHE A 332 3.54 -10.67 -15.52
N LEU A 333 2.99 -11.38 -16.49
CA LEU A 333 3.71 -12.34 -17.33
C LEU A 333 4.26 -11.61 -18.56
N ILE A 334 5.56 -11.74 -18.79
CA ILE A 334 6.26 -11.18 -19.93
C ILE A 334 6.43 -12.28 -20.98
N SER A 335 5.85 -12.05 -22.15
CA SER A 335 6.02 -12.92 -23.31
C SER A 335 7.28 -12.52 -24.10
N ASN A 336 7.81 -13.42 -24.92
CA ASN A 336 8.87 -13.12 -25.90
C ASN A 336 10.10 -12.42 -25.30
N LEU A 337 10.56 -12.88 -24.14
CA LEU A 337 11.79 -12.40 -23.53
C LEU A 337 12.66 -13.59 -23.09
N ARG A 338 13.83 -13.74 -23.71
CA ARG A 338 14.70 -14.92 -23.54
C ARG A 338 15.96 -14.58 -22.74
N PHE A 339 16.34 -15.50 -21.86
CA PHE A 339 17.54 -15.45 -21.03
C PHE A 339 18.34 -16.76 -21.16
N PRO A 340 19.22 -16.86 -22.17
CA PRO A 340 20.05 -18.04 -22.40
C PRO A 340 21.04 -18.26 -21.25
N HIS A 341 21.26 -19.52 -20.88
CA HIS A 341 22.31 -19.89 -19.95
C HIS A 341 23.68 -19.76 -20.61
N ARG A 342 24.66 -19.28 -19.84
CA ARG A 342 26.01 -18.97 -20.36
C ARG A 342 26.76 -20.18 -20.91
N LYS A 343 26.60 -21.35 -20.27
CA LYS A 343 27.40 -22.56 -20.55
C LYS A 343 26.62 -23.70 -21.19
N GLU A 344 25.30 -23.70 -21.05
CA GLU A 344 24.45 -24.83 -21.40
C GLU A 344 23.38 -24.33 -22.39
N PRO A 345 22.97 -25.14 -23.39
CA PRO A 345 21.98 -24.74 -24.38
C PRO A 345 20.54 -24.80 -23.81
N ARG A 346 20.32 -24.09 -22.71
CA ARG A 346 19.03 -24.00 -22.00
C ARG A 346 18.78 -22.57 -21.54
N HIS A 347 17.56 -22.32 -21.06
CA HIS A 347 17.22 -21.07 -20.39
C HIS A 347 17.73 -21.07 -18.94
N ILE A 348 18.01 -19.89 -18.38
CA ILE A 348 18.25 -19.75 -16.94
C ILE A 348 16.93 -19.89 -16.18
N ARG A 349 17.00 -20.36 -14.95
CA ARG A 349 15.82 -20.56 -14.08
C ARG A 349 16.04 -19.98 -12.70
N ASP A 350 14.99 -19.96 -11.89
CA ASP A 350 15.02 -19.57 -10.47
C ASP A 350 15.90 -18.33 -10.16
N THR A 351 15.77 -17.31 -11.01
CA THR A 351 16.59 -16.09 -10.97
C THR A 351 15.71 -14.89 -10.66
N LEU A 352 16.12 -14.07 -9.70
CA LEU A 352 15.36 -12.88 -9.26
C LEU A 352 16.23 -11.63 -9.40
N LEU A 353 15.79 -10.72 -10.26
CA LEU A 353 16.46 -9.48 -10.63
C LEU A 353 15.67 -8.28 -10.12
N ASP A 354 16.36 -7.22 -9.71
CA ASP A 354 15.77 -5.94 -9.34
C ASP A 354 16.20 -4.87 -10.36
N GLY A 355 15.24 -4.05 -10.76
CA GLY A 355 15.43 -3.15 -11.88
C GLY A 355 14.36 -2.08 -12.00
N GLU A 356 14.52 -1.25 -13.01
CA GLU A 356 13.59 -0.22 -13.40
C GLU A 356 13.28 -0.31 -14.89
N MET A 357 12.01 -0.09 -15.22
CA MET A 357 11.53 0.00 -16.58
C MET A 357 11.48 1.46 -17.00
N ILE A 358 12.05 1.75 -18.15
CA ILE A 358 12.04 3.08 -18.76
C ILE A 358 11.59 2.97 -20.22
N ILE A 359 11.08 4.07 -20.77
CA ILE A 359 10.77 4.19 -22.19
C ILE A 359 11.75 5.18 -22.79
N ASP A 360 12.72 4.69 -23.55
CA ASP A 360 13.66 5.55 -24.26
C ASP A 360 12.98 6.12 -25.51
N LYS A 361 13.11 7.44 -25.71
CA LYS A 361 12.67 8.10 -26.94
C LYS A 361 13.87 8.19 -27.88
N VAL A 362 13.91 7.33 -28.89
CA VAL A 362 14.99 7.33 -29.88
C VAL A 362 14.45 7.91 -31.19
N VAL A 363 15.13 8.92 -31.71
CA VAL A 363 14.84 9.47 -33.04
C VAL A 363 15.67 8.70 -34.06
N ASP A 364 15.03 7.88 -34.87
CA ASP A 364 15.66 7.19 -35.99
C ASP A 364 15.06 7.68 -37.31
N GLN A 365 15.91 8.17 -38.23
CA GLN A 365 15.50 8.70 -39.53
C GLN A 365 14.36 9.75 -39.47
N GLY A 366 14.33 10.57 -38.43
CA GLY A 366 13.29 11.60 -38.21
C GLY A 366 11.95 11.08 -37.68
N ARG A 367 11.85 9.80 -37.33
CA ARG A 367 10.70 9.22 -36.62
C ARG A 367 11.07 8.97 -35.15
N GLU A 368 10.23 9.45 -34.24
CA GLU A 368 10.33 9.12 -32.83
C GLU A 368 9.84 7.69 -32.58
N GLN A 369 10.70 6.85 -32.02
CA GLN A 369 10.36 5.51 -31.59
C GLN A 369 10.53 5.38 -30.07
N ASN A 370 9.48 4.89 -29.41
CA ASN A 370 9.50 4.56 -27.99
C ASN A 370 10.02 3.13 -27.82
N ILE A 371 11.17 2.97 -27.17
CA ILE A 371 11.79 1.66 -26.95
C ILE A 371 11.73 1.33 -25.46
N PRO A 372 10.94 0.32 -25.05
CA PRO A 372 10.90 -0.12 -23.66
C PRO A 372 12.20 -0.82 -23.27
N ARG A 373 12.76 -0.41 -22.14
CA ARG A 373 14.02 -0.93 -21.62
C ARG A 373 13.95 -1.25 -20.14
N TYR A 374 14.31 -2.47 -19.79
CA TYR A 374 14.54 -2.90 -18.43
C TYR A 374 16.01 -2.71 -18.06
N LEU A 375 16.27 -1.85 -17.07
CA LEU A 375 17.59 -1.61 -16.50
C LEU A 375 17.72 -2.41 -15.20
N ILE A 376 18.50 -3.49 -15.25
CA ILE A 376 18.82 -4.32 -14.07
C ILE A 376 19.89 -3.60 -13.26
N TYR A 377 19.63 -3.33 -11.98
CA TYR A 377 20.59 -2.71 -11.08
C TYR A 377 20.96 -3.57 -9.86
N ASP A 378 20.24 -4.65 -9.59
CA ASP A 378 20.64 -5.61 -8.56
C ASP A 378 20.12 -7.03 -8.88
N VAL A 379 20.70 -8.05 -8.22
CA VAL A 379 20.32 -9.46 -8.34
C VAL A 379 20.30 -10.10 -6.96
N ILE A 380 19.19 -10.80 -6.66
CA ILE A 380 18.97 -11.41 -5.35
C ILE A 380 19.32 -12.90 -5.42
N LYS A 381 18.83 -13.58 -6.45
CA LYS A 381 19.02 -15.02 -6.67
C LYS A 381 19.41 -15.25 -8.11
N PHE A 382 20.34 -16.18 -8.35
CA PHE A 382 20.68 -16.67 -9.69
C PHE A 382 20.69 -18.19 -9.67
N GLU A 383 19.80 -18.83 -10.45
CA GLU A 383 19.62 -20.29 -10.47
C GLU A 383 19.50 -20.92 -9.07
N GLY A 384 18.71 -20.27 -8.20
CA GLY A 384 18.51 -20.69 -6.81
C GLY A 384 19.65 -20.32 -5.85
N GLN A 385 20.84 -19.97 -6.35
CA GLN A 385 21.98 -19.56 -5.54
C GLN A 385 21.77 -18.15 -4.96
N ASP A 386 22.10 -17.97 -3.69
CA ASP A 386 22.03 -16.68 -3.00
C ASP A 386 23.18 -15.77 -3.46
N VAL A 387 22.88 -14.87 -4.40
CA VAL A 387 23.80 -13.83 -4.86
C VAL A 387 23.59 -12.55 -4.05
N GLY A 388 22.40 -12.32 -3.52
CA GLY A 388 22.05 -11.19 -2.66
C GLY A 388 22.92 -11.11 -1.40
N GLY A 389 23.38 -12.25 -0.89
CA GLY A 389 24.34 -12.34 0.21
C GLY A 389 25.76 -11.84 -0.09
N CYS A 390 26.13 -11.68 -1.37
CA CYS A 390 27.45 -11.18 -1.77
C CYS A 390 27.57 -9.65 -1.73
N ASP A 391 28.80 -9.13 -1.79
CA ASP A 391 29.07 -7.71 -2.03
C ASP A 391 28.52 -7.24 -3.39
N PHE A 392 28.20 -5.96 -3.49
CA PHE A 392 27.52 -5.38 -4.65
C PHE A 392 28.31 -5.55 -5.96
N ASP A 393 29.64 -5.55 -5.92
CA ASP A 393 30.46 -5.75 -7.10
C ASP A 393 30.30 -7.15 -7.69
N ARG A 394 30.24 -8.18 -6.83
CA ARG A 394 29.93 -9.55 -7.26
C ARG A 394 28.52 -9.66 -7.81
N ARG A 395 27.53 -9.00 -7.21
CA ARG A 395 26.14 -8.98 -7.72
C ARG A 395 26.07 -8.37 -9.12
N MET A 396 26.74 -7.23 -9.32
CA MET A 396 26.84 -6.59 -10.63
C MET A 396 27.62 -7.41 -11.65
N LEU A 397 28.68 -8.11 -11.24
CA LEU A 397 29.42 -9.02 -12.10
C LEU A 397 28.55 -10.21 -12.54
N CYS A 398 27.73 -10.75 -11.64
CA CYS A 398 26.77 -11.82 -11.95
C CYS A 398 25.77 -11.35 -13.02
N ILE A 399 25.17 -10.16 -12.86
CA ILE A 399 24.26 -9.59 -13.88
C ILE A 399 24.95 -9.48 -15.24
N LYS A 400 26.17 -8.92 -15.26
CA LYS A 400 26.91 -8.72 -16.50
C LYS A 400 27.21 -10.04 -17.20
N ARG A 401 27.83 -10.99 -16.51
CA ARG A 401 28.36 -12.22 -17.11
C ARG A 401 27.34 -13.31 -17.32
N GLU A 402 26.35 -13.41 -16.43
CA GLU A 402 25.43 -14.55 -16.42
C GLU A 402 24.03 -14.19 -16.97
N VAL A 403 23.68 -12.90 -17.08
CA VAL A 403 22.37 -12.46 -17.61
C VAL A 403 22.51 -11.67 -18.91
N VAL A 404 23.37 -10.64 -18.95
CA VAL A 404 23.45 -9.72 -20.09
C VAL A 404 24.35 -10.24 -21.21
N GLU A 405 25.56 -10.69 -20.90
CA GLU A 405 26.53 -11.21 -21.87
C GLU A 405 25.99 -12.42 -22.67
N PRO A 406 25.34 -13.43 -22.07
CA PRO A 406 24.76 -14.55 -22.83
C PRO A 406 23.68 -14.11 -23.81
N ARG A 407 22.88 -13.10 -23.45
CA ARG A 407 21.89 -12.51 -24.36
C ARG A 407 22.54 -11.78 -25.52
N GLN A 408 23.63 -11.04 -25.28
CA GLN A 408 24.37 -10.37 -26.34
C GLN A 408 24.95 -11.38 -27.35
N ILE A 409 25.58 -12.45 -26.85
CA ILE A 409 26.11 -13.53 -27.70
C ILE A 409 24.98 -14.20 -28.50
N ALA A 410 23.84 -14.48 -27.88
CA ALA A 410 22.69 -15.05 -28.59
C ALA A 410 22.09 -14.09 -29.64
N MET A 411 22.16 -12.78 -29.41
CA MET A 411 21.78 -11.77 -30.43
C MET A 411 22.77 -11.77 -31.61
N GLU A 412 24.07 -11.84 -31.35
CA GLU A 412 25.11 -11.91 -32.40
C GLU A 412 24.99 -13.16 -33.26
N ARG A 413 24.54 -14.27 -32.67
CA ARG A 413 24.25 -15.53 -33.38
C ARG A 413 22.92 -15.54 -34.12
N GLY A 414 22.10 -14.50 -33.97
CA GLY A 414 20.75 -14.43 -34.55
C GLY A 414 19.71 -15.32 -33.85
N GLU A 415 20.03 -15.91 -32.70
CA GLU A 415 19.08 -16.68 -31.88
C GLU A 415 18.07 -15.77 -31.15
N ILE A 416 18.46 -14.51 -30.88
CA ILE A 416 17.59 -13.48 -30.32
C ILE A 416 17.52 -12.31 -31.30
N ILE A 417 16.32 -12.04 -31.81
CA ILE A 417 16.07 -10.91 -32.70
C ILE A 417 15.52 -9.74 -31.86
N ARG A 418 16.32 -8.68 -31.72
CA ARG A 418 16.00 -7.52 -30.84
C ARG A 418 14.64 -6.87 -31.12
N SER A 419 14.21 -6.84 -32.39
CA SER A 419 12.93 -6.24 -32.78
C SER A 419 11.71 -7.11 -32.46
N GLN A 420 11.93 -8.40 -32.14
CA GLN A 420 10.86 -9.34 -31.78
C GLN A 420 10.72 -9.51 -30.26
N GLU A 421 11.70 -9.08 -29.47
CA GLU A 421 11.60 -9.10 -28.02
C GLU A 421 10.65 -8.00 -27.52
N THR A 422 9.87 -8.34 -26.49
CA THR A 422 8.93 -7.40 -25.86
C THR A 422 9.63 -6.14 -25.31
N MET A 423 10.88 -6.27 -24.87
CA MET A 423 11.66 -5.17 -24.31
C MET A 423 13.16 -5.44 -24.39
N SER A 424 13.96 -4.38 -24.33
CA SER A 424 15.40 -4.50 -24.23
C SER A 424 15.84 -4.62 -22.77
N VAL A 425 16.68 -5.61 -22.45
CA VAL A 425 17.27 -5.74 -21.10
C VAL A 425 18.72 -5.28 -21.13
N ARG A 426 19.09 -4.38 -20.20
CA ARG A 426 20.46 -3.89 -20.01
C ARG A 426 20.82 -3.85 -18.53
N VAL A 427 22.12 -3.90 -18.25
CA VAL A 427 22.64 -3.60 -16.92
C VAL A 427 22.66 -2.07 -16.73
N LYS A 428 22.24 -1.62 -15.56
CA LYS A 428 22.44 -0.23 -15.11
C LYS A 428 23.87 -0.08 -14.64
N GLU A 429 24.58 0.88 -15.20
CA GLU A 429 25.97 1.13 -14.82
C GLU A 429 26.06 1.74 -13.40
N PHE A 430 27.19 1.52 -12.75
CA PHE A 430 27.46 2.10 -11.44
C PHE A 430 28.92 2.53 -11.46
N TRP A 431 29.15 3.80 -11.11
CA TRP A 431 30.47 4.39 -11.08
C TRP A 431 30.99 4.50 -9.66
N ASP A 432 32.30 4.55 -9.56
CA ASP A 432 32.97 4.89 -8.32
C ASP A 432 32.65 6.33 -7.89
N MET A 433 32.63 6.61 -6.59
CA MET A 433 32.33 7.93 -6.04
C MET A 433 33.28 9.02 -6.57
N SER A 434 34.51 8.67 -6.93
CA SER A 434 35.46 9.59 -7.58
C SER A 434 34.97 10.17 -8.91
N GLN A 435 33.99 9.52 -9.55
CA GLN A 435 33.40 9.94 -10.82
C GLN A 435 32.07 10.68 -10.66
N LEU A 436 31.64 10.99 -9.44
CA LEU A 436 30.38 11.66 -9.15
C LEU A 436 30.21 12.97 -9.96
N GLU A 437 31.26 13.78 -10.06
CA GLU A 437 31.25 15.04 -10.81
C GLU A 437 30.93 14.84 -12.30
N LYS A 438 31.36 13.71 -12.89
CA LYS A 438 31.07 13.38 -14.30
C LYS A 438 29.59 13.11 -14.52
N LEU A 439 28.88 12.57 -13.52
CA LEU A 439 27.44 12.29 -13.61
C LEU A 439 26.60 13.57 -13.64
N PHE A 440 27.13 14.67 -13.10
CA PHE A 440 26.50 15.98 -13.18
C PHE A 440 26.79 16.72 -14.49
N SER A 441 27.76 16.26 -15.28
CA SER A 441 28.13 16.95 -16.52
C SER A 441 27.03 16.89 -17.58
N ASP A 442 26.82 18.00 -18.29
CA ASP A 442 25.87 18.09 -19.41
C ASP A 442 26.11 17.01 -20.47
N LYS A 443 27.39 16.65 -20.70
CA LYS A 443 27.77 15.60 -21.65
C LYS A 443 27.17 14.26 -21.26
N PHE A 444 27.18 13.92 -19.97
CA PHE A 444 26.59 12.67 -19.47
C PHE A 444 25.06 12.73 -19.55
N GLN A 445 24.44 13.82 -19.08
CA GLN A 445 22.98 13.94 -19.10
C GLN A 445 22.40 13.87 -20.52
N LYS A 446 23.06 14.52 -21.51
CA LYS A 446 22.66 14.47 -22.92
C LYS A 446 22.96 13.12 -23.60
N SER A 447 23.82 12.29 -23.01
CA SER A 447 24.11 10.96 -23.55
C SER A 447 23.02 9.93 -23.24
N LEU A 448 22.14 10.23 -22.27
CA LEU A 448 21.06 9.34 -21.88
C LEU A 448 19.79 9.67 -22.67
N PRO A 449 19.14 8.67 -23.30
CA PRO A 449 17.91 8.85 -24.08
C PRO A 449 16.63 8.97 -23.23
N HIS A 450 16.77 9.16 -21.91
CA HIS A 450 15.68 9.25 -20.94
C HIS A 450 15.99 10.31 -19.88
N GLU A 451 14.93 10.79 -19.23
CA GLU A 451 15.03 11.80 -18.18
C GLU A 451 15.60 11.23 -16.88
N ILE A 452 16.39 12.04 -16.18
CA ILE A 452 16.99 11.72 -14.89
C ILE A 452 16.36 12.60 -13.80
N ASP A 453 15.99 12.01 -12.68
CA ASP A 453 15.33 12.71 -11.56
C ASP A 453 16.17 12.72 -10.28
N GLY A 454 17.44 12.29 -10.37
CA GLY A 454 18.38 12.31 -9.25
C GLY A 454 19.52 11.30 -9.39
N LEU A 455 20.08 10.92 -8.24
CA LEU A 455 21.13 9.91 -8.11
C LEU A 455 20.73 8.85 -7.08
N ILE A 456 21.28 7.64 -7.24
CA ILE A 456 21.18 6.54 -6.29
C ILE A 456 22.58 6.14 -5.83
N PHE A 457 22.73 5.94 -4.52
CA PHE A 457 23.97 5.57 -3.87
C PHE A 457 23.80 4.19 -3.25
N GLN A 458 24.60 3.25 -3.73
CA GLN A 458 24.57 1.86 -3.32
C GLN A 458 25.83 1.52 -2.52
N PRO A 459 25.73 1.05 -1.28
CA PRO A 459 26.87 0.58 -0.51
C PRO A 459 27.51 -0.65 -1.18
N VAL A 460 28.84 -0.70 -1.25
CA VAL A 460 29.58 -1.77 -1.94
C VAL A 460 29.60 -3.07 -1.12
N GLU A 461 29.88 -2.97 0.16
CA GLU A 461 30.12 -4.13 1.03
C GLU A 461 28.84 -4.77 1.58
N ASP A 462 27.72 -4.04 1.54
CA ASP A 462 26.47 -4.49 2.12
C ASP A 462 25.79 -5.54 1.23
N LYS A 463 25.28 -6.60 1.87
CA LYS A 463 24.35 -7.56 1.26
C LYS A 463 23.03 -6.88 0.86
N TYR A 464 22.29 -7.51 -0.05
CA TYR A 464 20.94 -7.09 -0.39
C TYR A 464 20.02 -7.17 0.84
N VAL A 465 19.19 -6.14 1.03
CA VAL A 465 18.22 -6.05 2.12
C VAL A 465 16.83 -5.83 1.55
N ALA A 466 15.91 -6.75 1.82
CA ALA A 466 14.51 -6.62 1.43
C ALA A 466 13.79 -5.55 2.26
N GLY A 467 12.83 -4.84 1.66
CA GLY A 467 12.11 -3.76 2.34
C GLY A 467 12.97 -2.51 2.58
N ARG A 468 12.68 -1.72 3.62
CA ARG A 468 13.39 -0.45 3.87
C ARG A 468 14.88 -0.66 4.15
N CYS A 469 15.75 -0.01 3.38
CA CYS A 469 17.18 0.00 3.61
C CYS A 469 17.68 1.44 3.87
N ASP A 470 18.06 1.72 5.12
CA ASP A 470 18.54 3.06 5.51
C ASP A 470 19.94 3.40 4.96
N ARG A 471 20.65 2.42 4.39
CA ARG A 471 21.97 2.60 3.79
C ARG A 471 21.94 2.80 2.27
N VAL A 472 20.88 2.42 1.57
CA VAL A 472 20.73 2.78 0.15
C VAL A 472 20.11 4.17 0.08
N LEU A 473 20.86 5.13 -0.44
CA LEU A 473 20.46 6.53 -0.43
C LEU A 473 20.00 6.98 -1.81
N LYS A 474 18.87 7.68 -1.88
CA LYS A 474 18.45 8.42 -3.08
C LYS A 474 18.64 9.91 -2.84
N TRP A 475 19.29 10.58 -3.78
CA TRP A 475 19.44 12.02 -3.78
C TRP A 475 18.63 12.59 -4.94
N LYS A 476 17.92 13.68 -4.69
CA LYS A 476 17.23 14.46 -5.72
C LYS A 476 17.71 15.90 -5.64
N PRO A 477 17.88 16.59 -6.79
CA PRO A 477 18.13 18.02 -6.79
C PRO A 477 17.05 18.76 -5.97
N PRO A 478 17.41 19.78 -5.17
CA PRO A 478 16.46 20.47 -4.30
C PRO A 478 15.22 21.01 -5.04
N HIS A 479 15.38 21.44 -6.30
CA HIS A 479 14.29 21.95 -7.13
C HIS A 479 13.33 20.87 -7.67
N LEU A 480 13.70 19.58 -7.59
CA LEU A 480 12.87 18.43 -7.96
C LEU A 480 12.22 17.74 -6.76
N ASN A 481 12.36 18.30 -5.55
CA ASN A 481 11.70 17.76 -4.37
C ASN A 481 10.22 18.14 -4.37
N SER A 482 9.38 17.12 -4.35
CA SER A 482 7.92 17.22 -4.34
C SER A 482 7.31 16.26 -3.33
N VAL A 483 6.10 16.58 -2.87
CA VAL A 483 5.30 15.72 -1.99
C VAL A 483 3.90 15.60 -2.59
N ASP A 484 3.35 14.38 -2.56
CA ASP A 484 1.97 14.14 -2.98
C ASP A 484 1.03 14.34 -1.78
N PHE A 485 0.16 15.34 -1.89
CA PHE A 485 -0.83 15.69 -0.88
C PHE A 485 -2.24 15.40 -1.36
N LYS A 486 -3.15 15.14 -0.43
CA LYS A 486 -4.58 15.24 -0.69
C LYS A 486 -5.00 16.69 -0.48
N LEU A 487 -5.49 17.34 -1.54
CA LEU A 487 -5.97 18.72 -1.49
C LEU A 487 -7.39 18.76 -0.93
N GLN A 488 -7.67 19.70 -0.03
CA GLN A 488 -9.02 20.04 0.39
C GLN A 488 -9.18 21.55 0.43
N ILE A 489 -10.06 22.09 -0.42
CA ILE A 489 -10.32 23.52 -0.49
C ILE A 489 -11.48 23.86 0.45
N VAL A 490 -11.22 24.75 1.41
CA VAL A 490 -12.21 25.21 2.39
C VAL A 490 -12.33 26.73 2.30
N ARG A 491 -13.57 27.23 2.31
CA ARG A 491 -13.85 28.66 2.42
C ARG A 491 -14.08 28.98 3.89
N GLU A 492 -13.15 29.70 4.50
CA GLU A 492 -13.26 30.15 5.89
C GLU A 492 -13.90 31.55 5.93
N GLN A 493 -14.86 31.73 6.82
CA GLN A 493 -15.42 33.03 7.15
C GLN A 493 -15.26 33.24 8.65
N ARG A 494 -14.41 34.19 9.03
CA ARG A 494 -14.20 34.55 10.44
C ARG A 494 -14.97 35.84 10.76
N PRO A 495 -15.56 35.97 11.96
CA PRO A 495 -16.21 37.21 12.37
C PRO A 495 -15.24 38.39 12.24
N GLY A 496 -15.63 39.42 11.48
CA GLY A 496 -14.82 40.61 11.24
C GLY A 496 -13.77 40.52 10.12
N CYS A 497 -13.65 39.40 9.42
CA CYS A 497 -12.72 39.23 8.28
C CYS A 497 -13.46 38.96 6.97
N LEU A 498 -12.84 39.32 5.83
CA LEU A 498 -13.34 38.92 4.53
C LEU A 498 -13.25 37.39 4.36
N PRO A 499 -14.19 36.75 3.64
CA PRO A 499 -14.14 35.31 3.39
C PRO A 499 -12.90 34.95 2.58
N GLU A 500 -12.07 34.04 3.09
CA GLU A 500 -10.85 33.57 2.43
C GLU A 500 -11.01 32.10 2.02
N SER A 501 -10.46 31.73 0.86
CA SER A 501 -10.40 30.33 0.42
C SER A 501 -9.00 29.78 0.63
N LYS A 502 -8.91 28.66 1.34
CA LYS A 502 -7.64 28.01 1.69
C LYS A 502 -7.61 26.60 1.14
N GLY A 503 -6.49 26.21 0.56
CA GLY A 503 -6.21 24.83 0.17
C GLY A 503 -5.42 24.13 1.27
N TYR A 504 -6.07 23.24 2.02
CA TYR A 504 -5.40 22.40 3.00
C TYR A 504 -4.77 21.18 2.34
N LEU A 505 -3.51 20.91 2.67
CA LEU A 505 -2.72 19.80 2.14
C LEU A 505 -2.58 18.71 3.21
N TYR A 506 -3.12 17.52 2.94
CA TYR A 506 -3.12 16.38 3.87
C TYR A 506 -2.15 15.28 3.45
N VAL A 507 -1.58 14.59 4.44
CA VAL A 507 -0.70 13.42 4.33
C VAL A 507 -1.30 12.24 5.11
N GLN A 508 -0.85 11.01 4.87
CA GLN A 508 -1.33 9.87 5.66
C GLN A 508 -0.76 9.90 7.09
N HIS A 509 -1.51 9.36 8.04
CA HIS A 509 -1.15 9.28 9.47
C HIS A 509 -1.06 10.65 10.18
N LEU A 510 -1.71 11.67 9.62
CA LEU A 510 -1.89 12.96 10.27
C LEU A 510 -3.34 13.43 10.04
N ASP A 511 -4.08 13.62 11.12
CA ASP A 511 -5.49 14.04 11.07
C ASP A 511 -5.66 15.54 10.82
N THR A 512 -4.58 16.31 11.04
CA THR A 512 -4.52 17.75 10.79
C THR A 512 -3.90 18.04 9.43
N PRO A 513 -4.21 19.21 8.81
CA PRO A 513 -3.54 19.62 7.59
C PRO A 513 -2.05 19.77 7.82
N PHE A 514 -1.25 19.13 6.98
CA PHE A 514 0.21 19.18 7.03
C PHE A 514 0.72 20.57 6.64
N ALA A 515 0.09 21.19 5.64
CA ALA A 515 0.42 22.52 5.18
C ALA A 515 -0.81 23.25 4.60
N GLU A 516 -0.70 24.57 4.46
CA GLU A 516 -1.69 25.43 3.84
C GLU A 516 -1.13 26.01 2.53
N MET A 517 -1.97 26.02 1.50
CA MET A 517 -1.74 26.72 0.25
C MET A 517 -2.77 27.85 0.13
N LYS A 518 -2.29 29.09 0.04
CA LYS A 518 -3.14 30.27 -0.17
C LYS A 518 -3.61 30.28 -1.61
N LEU A 519 -4.93 30.23 -1.83
CA LEU A 519 -5.52 30.19 -3.16
C LEU A 519 -6.41 31.43 -3.36
N ALA A 520 -6.13 32.23 -4.40
CA ALA A 520 -6.90 33.43 -4.71
C ALA A 520 -7.13 33.59 -6.22
N GLY A 521 -8.21 34.30 -6.58
CA GLY A 521 -8.51 34.69 -7.96
C GLY A 521 -8.50 33.51 -8.95
N LYS A 522 -7.66 33.62 -9.99
CA LYS A 522 -7.53 32.61 -11.06
C LYS A 522 -7.02 31.27 -10.55
N GLU A 523 -6.05 31.27 -9.63
CA GLU A 523 -5.43 30.05 -9.07
C GLU A 523 -6.47 29.22 -8.30
N LEU A 524 -7.37 29.87 -7.56
CA LEU A 524 -8.48 29.18 -6.89
C LEU A 524 -9.45 28.54 -7.89
N ALA A 525 -9.77 29.24 -8.98
CA ALA A 525 -10.66 28.70 -10.02
C ALA A 525 -10.05 27.46 -10.70
N GLU A 526 -8.75 27.48 -10.97
CA GLU A 526 -8.02 26.35 -11.53
C GLU A 526 -7.85 25.19 -10.55
N MET A 527 -7.65 25.45 -9.26
CA MET A 527 -7.44 24.40 -8.27
C MET A 527 -8.74 23.71 -7.82
N LYS A 528 -9.91 24.36 -8.01
CA LYS A 528 -11.21 23.76 -7.64
C LYS A 528 -11.50 22.41 -8.30
N LYS A 529 -11.03 22.16 -9.52
CA LYS A 529 -11.17 20.84 -10.19
C LYS A 529 -10.40 19.72 -9.51
N TYR A 530 -9.37 20.06 -8.73
CA TYR A 530 -8.54 19.12 -7.99
C TYR A 530 -8.95 18.98 -6.52
N ASP A 531 -10.07 19.58 -6.09
CA ASP A 531 -10.57 19.43 -4.72
C ASP A 531 -10.82 17.95 -4.38
N LYS A 532 -10.32 17.52 -3.23
CA LYS A 532 -10.33 16.15 -2.70
C LYS A 532 -9.49 15.14 -3.50
N ARG A 533 -8.73 15.59 -4.51
CA ARG A 533 -7.83 14.75 -5.30
C ARG A 533 -6.41 14.76 -4.74
N ILE A 534 -5.59 13.81 -5.21
CA ILE A 534 -4.17 13.76 -4.87
C ILE A 534 -3.40 14.57 -5.89
N ILE A 535 -2.64 15.53 -5.39
CA ILE A 535 -1.84 16.46 -6.18
C ILE A 535 -0.38 16.36 -5.76
N GLU A 536 0.52 16.52 -6.72
CA GLU A 536 1.95 16.66 -6.46
C GLU A 536 2.27 18.14 -6.32
N CYS A 537 2.94 18.51 -5.22
CA CYS A 537 3.34 19.88 -4.93
C CYS A 537 4.86 19.98 -4.73
N ALA A 538 5.47 21.03 -5.27
CA ALA A 538 6.84 21.44 -4.96
C ALA A 538 6.83 22.59 -3.96
N PHE A 539 7.90 22.76 -3.19
CA PHE A 539 8.06 23.88 -2.27
C PHE A 539 8.98 24.94 -2.86
N ASN A 540 8.41 26.07 -3.26
CA ASN A 540 9.12 27.16 -3.92
C ASN A 540 8.87 28.48 -3.19
N ASN A 541 9.94 29.25 -2.92
CA ASN A 541 9.85 30.57 -2.27
C ASN A 541 9.01 30.60 -0.98
N GLY A 542 9.14 29.57 -0.14
CA GLY A 542 8.41 29.48 1.13
C GLY A 542 6.94 29.06 1.02
N ARG A 543 6.46 28.68 -0.17
CA ARG A 543 5.08 28.22 -0.41
C ARG A 543 5.04 26.92 -1.20
N TRP A 544 4.02 26.11 -0.94
CA TRP A 544 3.71 24.96 -1.78
C TRP A 544 3.04 25.40 -3.08
N THR A 545 3.54 24.90 -4.21
CA THR A 545 3.01 25.17 -5.55
C THR A 545 2.58 23.86 -6.20
N PHE A 546 1.39 23.85 -6.80
CA PHE A 546 0.87 22.71 -7.56
C PHE A 546 1.77 22.41 -8.77
N MET A 547 2.07 21.13 -9.00
CA MET A 547 2.77 20.65 -10.19
C MET A 547 1.81 19.92 -11.13
N ARG A 548 1.20 18.84 -10.64
CA ARG A 548 0.30 17.99 -11.43
C ARG A 548 -0.65 17.19 -10.55
N GLU A 549 -1.67 16.62 -11.17
CA GLU A 549 -2.55 15.63 -10.55
C GLU A 549 -1.90 14.24 -10.58
N ARG A 550 -2.04 13.48 -9.50
CA ARG A 550 -1.56 12.09 -9.39
C ARG A 550 -2.73 11.12 -9.50
N THR A 551 -3.18 10.85 -10.71
CA THR A 551 -4.23 9.85 -10.99
C THR A 551 -3.76 8.41 -10.77
N ASP A 552 -2.44 8.20 -10.81
CA ASP A 552 -1.77 6.93 -10.53
C ASP A 552 -1.76 6.56 -9.03
N LYS A 553 -2.06 7.52 -8.14
CA LYS A 553 -2.01 7.33 -6.70
C LYS A 553 -3.41 7.28 -6.09
N SER A 554 -3.62 6.26 -5.27
CA SER A 554 -4.84 6.10 -4.48
C SER A 554 -4.77 6.82 -3.13
N LEU A 555 -3.56 7.08 -2.60
CA LEU A 555 -3.32 7.71 -1.30
C LEU A 555 -2.20 8.76 -1.37
N PRO A 556 -2.25 9.84 -0.56
CA PRO A 556 -1.16 10.83 -0.46
C PRO A 556 0.10 10.20 0.17
N ASN A 557 1.21 10.91 0.25
CA ASN A 557 2.39 10.37 0.93
C ASN A 557 2.15 10.23 2.45
N ALA A 558 2.84 9.28 3.09
CA ALA A 558 2.83 9.13 4.54
C ALA A 558 3.54 10.30 5.24
N PHE A 559 3.11 10.65 6.45
CA PHE A 559 3.70 11.72 7.26
C PHE A 559 5.23 11.63 7.33
N LYS A 560 5.78 10.44 7.63
CA LYS A 560 7.24 10.22 7.67
C LYS A 560 7.93 10.55 6.34
N THR A 561 7.30 10.24 5.21
CA THR A 561 7.83 10.57 3.87
C THR A 561 7.77 12.06 3.59
N ALA A 562 6.64 12.70 3.90
CA ALA A 562 6.48 14.15 3.73
C ALA A 562 7.47 14.93 4.59
N THR A 563 7.64 14.57 5.87
CA THR A 563 8.62 15.16 6.77
C THR A 563 10.04 14.97 6.27
N ALA A 564 10.40 13.80 5.75
CA ALA A 564 11.72 13.55 5.17
C ALA A 564 11.99 14.47 3.96
N VAL A 565 11.00 14.67 3.08
CA VAL A 565 11.13 15.61 1.95
C VAL A 565 11.24 17.05 2.45
N CYS A 566 10.46 17.45 3.45
CA CYS A 566 10.59 18.78 4.07
C CYS A 566 11.96 19.01 4.69
N ASN A 567 12.56 18.00 5.32
CA ASN A 567 13.93 18.09 5.82
C ASN A 567 14.94 18.23 4.68
N SER A 568 14.78 17.50 3.57
CA SER A 568 15.61 17.66 2.37
C SER A 568 15.46 19.06 1.73
N ILE A 569 14.30 19.70 1.86
CA ILE A 569 14.07 21.08 1.39
C ILE A 569 14.69 22.10 2.35
N LYS A 570 14.55 21.91 3.67
CA LYS A 570 15.07 22.81 4.71
C LYS A 570 16.59 22.76 4.81
N TYR A 571 17.17 21.58 4.63
CA TYR A 571 18.62 21.35 4.67
C TYR A 571 19.09 20.80 3.31
N PRO A 572 19.07 21.62 2.25
CA PRO A 572 19.31 21.14 0.89
C PRO A 572 20.73 20.65 0.69
N ILE A 573 20.86 19.47 0.12
CA ILE A 573 22.12 18.94 -0.39
C ILE A 573 22.17 19.30 -1.87
N THR A 574 22.83 20.42 -2.20
CA THR A 574 23.04 20.82 -3.59
C THR A 574 24.08 19.93 -4.26
N GLN A 575 24.20 20.03 -5.58
CA GLN A 575 25.22 19.32 -6.34
C GLN A 575 26.63 19.66 -5.82
N ASP A 576 26.90 20.96 -5.61
CA ASP A 576 28.19 21.44 -5.11
C ASP A 576 28.52 20.88 -3.72
N VAL A 577 27.54 20.90 -2.80
CA VAL A 577 27.71 20.33 -1.45
C VAL A 577 28.05 18.84 -1.52
N LEU A 578 27.39 18.10 -2.42
CA LEU A 578 27.63 16.67 -2.55
C LEU A 578 29.01 16.37 -3.17
N ILE A 579 29.41 17.13 -4.20
CA ILE A 579 30.73 17.01 -4.82
C ILE A 579 31.83 17.35 -3.81
N ASP A 580 31.67 18.46 -3.09
CA ASP A 580 32.63 18.92 -2.07
C ASP A 580 32.75 17.91 -0.92
N PHE A 581 31.62 17.36 -0.44
CA PHE A 581 31.63 16.33 0.59
C PHE A 581 32.43 15.09 0.17
N VAL A 582 32.23 14.60 -1.06
CA VAL A 582 32.95 13.42 -1.57
C VAL A 582 34.44 13.71 -1.78
N LYS A 583 34.80 14.93 -2.21
CA LYS A 583 36.21 15.34 -2.36
C LYS A 583 36.93 15.46 -1.02
N THR A 584 36.24 15.93 0.02
CA THR A 584 36.80 16.13 1.37
C THR A 584 36.84 14.86 2.21
N HIS A 585 35.97 13.88 1.92
CA HIS A 585 35.89 12.60 2.63
C HIS A 585 36.09 11.40 1.69
N PRO A 586 37.27 11.26 1.05
CA PRO A 586 37.52 10.17 0.12
C PRO A 586 37.58 8.83 0.86
N VAL A 587 36.67 7.91 0.51
CA VAL A 587 36.73 6.54 1.01
C VAL A 587 37.48 5.67 0.01
N PRO A 588 38.59 5.00 0.40
CA PRO A 588 39.31 4.11 -0.50
C PRO A 588 38.41 2.96 -0.96
N ASN A 589 38.33 2.76 -2.27
CA ASN A 589 37.63 1.59 -2.81
C ASN A 589 38.37 0.30 -2.38
N PRO A 590 37.70 -0.66 -1.72
CA PRO A 590 38.34 -1.91 -1.30
C PRO A 590 38.93 -2.71 -2.48
N ALA A 591 38.44 -2.53 -3.71
CA ALA A 591 39.01 -3.14 -4.91
C ALA A 591 40.39 -2.57 -5.30
N ASN A 592 40.73 -1.37 -4.81
CA ASN A 592 42.03 -0.71 -4.97
C ASN A 592 43.03 -1.03 -3.84
N LYS A 593 42.67 -1.89 -2.88
CA LYS A 593 43.70 -2.48 -2.01
C LYS A 593 44.58 -3.37 -2.89
N LYS A 594 45.77 -2.86 -3.24
CA LYS A 594 46.89 -3.72 -3.65
C LYS A 594 46.90 -4.90 -2.67
N ARG A 595 46.86 -6.13 -3.20
CA ARG A 595 47.21 -7.32 -2.39
C ARG A 595 48.48 -6.95 -1.61
N PRO A 596 48.53 -7.18 -0.29
CA PRO A 596 49.77 -6.94 0.43
C PRO A 596 50.88 -7.69 -0.31
N ALA A 597 51.83 -6.93 -0.86
CA ALA A 597 53.08 -7.48 -1.33
C ALA A 597 53.77 -8.10 -0.10
N ASP A 598 54.29 -9.31 -0.30
CA ASP A 598 55.21 -10.01 0.59
C ASP A 598 54.69 -10.34 1.99
N MET A 599 53.97 -11.46 2.10
CA MET A 599 54.16 -12.35 3.26
C MET A 599 55.15 -13.44 2.85
N PRO A 600 56.24 -13.67 3.62
CA PRO A 600 57.17 -14.76 3.34
C PRO A 600 56.46 -16.12 3.49
N PRO A 601 56.89 -17.16 2.76
CA PRO A 601 56.23 -18.45 2.81
C PRO A 601 56.25 -19.03 4.23
N PRO A 602 55.17 -19.68 4.68
CA PRO A 602 55.14 -20.32 5.99
C PRO A 602 56.24 -21.38 6.07
N GLY A 603 57.05 -21.27 7.13
CA GLY A 603 58.23 -22.09 7.37
C GLY A 603 57.94 -23.59 7.32
N ALA A 604 58.90 -24.32 6.76
CA ALA A 604 58.93 -25.77 6.74
C ALA A 604 58.81 -26.34 8.17
N ALA A 605 57.97 -27.37 8.31
CA ALA A 605 57.87 -28.15 9.53
C ALA A 605 59.23 -28.82 9.84
N PRO A 606 59.64 -28.92 11.12
CA PRO A 606 60.88 -29.59 11.48
C PRO A 606 60.75 -31.11 11.23
N PRO A 607 61.84 -31.78 10.83
CA PRO A 607 61.79 -33.20 10.52
C PRO A 607 61.60 -34.02 11.80
N VAL A 608 60.67 -34.98 11.71
CA VAL A 608 60.45 -36.02 12.71
C VAL A 608 61.72 -36.86 12.81
N LYS A 609 62.40 -36.82 13.96
CA LYS A 609 63.47 -37.77 14.26
C LYS A 609 62.87 -39.17 14.46
N LYS A 610 63.40 -40.13 13.72
CA LYS A 610 63.27 -41.57 14.02
C LYS A 610 64.09 -41.92 15.24
#